data_AF-A0A928SL73-F1
#
_entry.id   AF-A0A928SL73-F1
#
_cell.length_a   1.000
_cell.length_b   1.000
_cell.length_c   1.000
_cell.angle_alpha   90.00
_cell.angle_beta   90.00
_cell.angle_gamma   90.00
#
_symmetry.space_group_name_H-M   'P 1'
#
loop_
_entity.id
_entity.type
_entity.pdbx_description
1 polymer ?
#
loop_
_entity_poly.entity_id
_entity_poly.type
_entity_poly.pdbx_seq_one_letter_code
_entity_poly.pdbx_strand_id
1 'polypeptide(L)'
;MLFTWAGGGSARLLTTNGDLVTLLSSSAWPPGTPLEGDFEGSTYRVKVRSCKRSGEDPELAFRIEGRFQNLTREQRERVLRVS
;
A
#
# COMPACT_ATOMS: atom_id res chain seq x y z
N MET A 1 8.75 1.55 5.38
CA MET A 1 9.13 0.43 4.48
C MET A 1 8.45 0.58 3.13
N LEU A 2 9.02 0.01 2.05
CA LEU A 2 8.62 0.31 0.66
C LEU A 2 7.96 -0.90 -0.03
N PHE A 3 6.84 -0.66 -0.69
CA PHE A 3 6.16 -1.55 -1.63
C PHE A 3 6.60 -1.20 -3.05
N THR A 4 6.72 -2.21 -3.91
CA THR A 4 6.90 -2.04 -5.35
C THR A 4 5.65 -2.53 -6.05
N TRP A 5 4.97 -1.66 -6.79
CA TRP A 5 3.72 -2.04 -7.47
C TRP A 5 4.02 -2.85 -8.73
N ALA A 6 3.22 -3.89 -8.98
CA ALA A 6 3.32 -4.68 -10.20
C ALA A 6 3.06 -3.85 -11.47
N GLY A 7 2.20 -2.83 -11.38
CA GLY A 7 1.93 -1.88 -12.46
C GLY A 7 2.91 -0.70 -12.55
N GLY A 8 4.02 -0.74 -11.80
CA GLY A 8 5.04 0.28 -11.78
C GLY A 8 4.85 1.34 -10.70
N GLY A 9 5.97 1.92 -10.26
CA GLY A 9 6.04 2.84 -9.13
C GLY A 9 6.21 2.14 -7.80
N SER A 10 6.36 2.94 -6.75
CA SER A 10 6.58 2.47 -5.39
C SER A 10 5.62 3.12 -4.42
N ALA A 11 5.53 2.55 -3.23
CA ALA A 11 4.81 3.18 -2.13
C ALA A 11 5.44 2.93 -0.78
N ARG A 12 5.48 3.94 0.07
CA ARG A 12 5.85 3.82 1.47
C ARG A 12 4.62 3.48 2.30
N LEU A 13 4.72 2.41 3.09
CA LEU A 13 3.75 2.12 4.14
C LEU A 13 3.78 3.21 5.20
N LEU A 14 2.64 3.85 5.45
CA LEU A 14 2.48 4.84 6.51
C LEU A 14 1.90 4.24 7.78
N THR A 15 0.81 3.49 7.66
CA THR A 15 0.16 2.83 8.80
C THR A 15 -0.70 1.68 8.31
N THR A 16 -0.88 0.68 9.18
CA THR A 16 -1.77 -0.45 8.96
C THR A 16 -2.21 -1.03 10.30
N ASN A 17 -3.39 -1.65 10.33
CA ASN A 17 -3.85 -2.46 11.45
C ASN A 17 -4.01 -3.94 11.06
N GLY A 18 -3.43 -4.34 9.93
CA GLY A 18 -3.53 -5.70 9.39
C GLY A 18 -4.77 -5.93 8.51
N ASP A 19 -5.68 -4.95 8.42
CA ASP A 19 -6.79 -4.96 7.46
C ASP A 19 -6.78 -3.67 6.64
N LEU A 20 -6.85 -2.52 7.31
CA LEU A 20 -6.76 -1.21 6.71
C LEU A 20 -5.30 -0.83 6.51
N VAL A 21 -5.03 -0.13 5.40
CA VAL A 21 -3.68 0.29 5.04
C VAL A 21 -3.70 1.71 4.47
N THR A 22 -2.72 2.50 4.88
CA THR A 22 -2.42 3.81 4.29
C THR A 22 -1.00 3.80 3.74
N LEU A 23 -0.86 4.27 2.50
CA LEU A 23 0.37 4.25 1.73
C LEU A 23 0.62 5.63 1.11
N LEU A 24 1.87 6.04 0.96
CA LEU A 24 2.29 7.15 0.12
C LEU A 24 2.94 6.57 -1.13
N SER A 25 2.35 6.78 -2.31
CA SER A 25 2.82 6.23 -3.57
C SER A 25 3.34 7.30 -4.51
N SER A 26 4.29 6.91 -5.37
CA SER A 26 4.78 7.72 -6.49
C SER A 26 3.74 7.90 -7.61
N SER A 27 2.74 7.00 -7.67
CA SER A 27 1.75 6.96 -8.76
C SER A 27 0.33 7.05 -8.20
N ALA A 28 -0.55 7.71 -8.95
CA ALA A 28 -1.97 7.76 -8.64
C ALA A 28 -2.67 6.45 -9.01
N TRP A 29 -3.62 6.01 -8.18
CA TRP A 29 -4.39 4.80 -8.44
C TRP A 29 -5.88 5.03 -8.19
N PRO A 30 -6.78 4.62 -9.10
CA PRO A 30 -8.21 4.86 -8.94
C PRO A 30 -8.81 4.11 -7.74
N PRO A 31 -9.81 4.67 -7.06
CA PRO A 31 -10.58 3.95 -6.06
C PRO A 31 -11.33 2.76 -6.69
N GLY A 32 -11.37 1.65 -5.96
CA GLY A 32 -11.96 0.38 -6.41
C GLY A 32 -10.96 -0.56 -7.10
N THR A 33 -9.84 -0.05 -7.59
CA THR A 33 -8.79 -0.87 -8.24
C THR A 33 -8.10 -1.78 -7.23
N PRO A 34 -7.91 -3.07 -7.54
CA PRO A 34 -7.01 -3.94 -6.79
C PRO A 34 -5.57 -3.67 -7.21
N LEU A 35 -4.74 -3.23 -6.26
CA LEU A 35 -3.30 -3.06 -6.44
C LEU A 35 -2.57 -4.30 -5.95
N GLU A 36 -1.67 -4.82 -6.78
CA GLU A 36 -0.71 -5.84 -6.37
C GLU A 36 0.66 -5.19 -6.19
N GLY A 37 1.30 -5.47 -5.06
CA GLY A 37 2.64 -4.99 -4.81
C GLY A 37 3.44 -5.95 -3.96
N ASP A 38 4.75 -5.97 -4.19
CA ASP A 38 5.68 -6.78 -3.44
C ASP A 38 6.23 -5.99 -2.26
N PHE A 39 6.32 -6.68 -1.12
CA PHE A 39 6.83 -6.16 0.13
C PHE A 39 7.60 -7.26 0.85
N GLU A 40 8.89 -7.02 1.09
CA GLU A 40 9.80 -7.99 1.73
C GLU A 40 9.75 -9.39 1.08
N GLY A 41 9.67 -9.44 -0.25
CA GLY A 41 9.65 -10.70 -1.01
C GLY A 41 8.32 -11.47 -0.94
N SER A 42 7.23 -10.84 -0.49
CA SER A 42 5.88 -11.40 -0.57
C SER A 42 4.95 -10.45 -1.33
N THR A 43 4.04 -11.00 -2.11
CA THR A 43 3.04 -10.23 -2.86
C THR A 43 1.81 -9.96 -1.99
N TYR A 44 1.37 -8.70 -1.99
CA TYR A 44 0.20 -8.21 -1.25
C TYR A 44 -0.80 -7.59 -2.22
N ARG A 45 -2.08 -7.76 -1.90
CA ARG A 45 -3.18 -7.12 -2.63
C ARG A 45 -3.81 -6.04 -1.78
N VAL A 46 -3.94 -4.83 -2.31
CA VAL A 46 -4.60 -3.71 -1.65
C VAL A 46 -5.76 -3.24 -2.52
N LYS A 47 -6.99 -3.32 -2.00
CA LYS A 47 -8.14 -2.69 -2.64
C LYS A 47 -8.16 -1.21 -2.28
N VAL A 48 -7.96 -0.35 -3.27
CA VAL A 48 -7.98 1.09 -3.08
C VAL A 48 -9.39 1.54 -2.68
N ARG A 49 -9.48 2.29 -1.58
CA ARG A 49 -10.69 2.97 -1.15
C ARG A 49 -10.69 4.43 -1.59
N SER A 50 -9.54 5.09 -1.48
CA SER A 50 -9.36 6.51 -1.78
C SER A 50 -7.92 6.75 -2.21
N CYS A 51 -7.72 7.64 -3.18
CA CYS A 51 -6.40 8.13 -3.58
C CYS A 51 -6.48 9.64 -3.71
N LYS A 52 -5.58 10.34 -3.01
CA LYS A 52 -5.50 11.81 -3.03
C LYS A 52 -4.06 12.24 -3.17
N ARG A 53 -3.83 13.36 -3.87
CA ARG A 53 -2.50 13.96 -3.89
C ARG A 53 -2.18 14.46 -2.48
N SER A 54 -1.03 14.04 -1.95
CA SER A 54 -0.46 14.54 -0.71
C SER A 54 0.72 15.44 -1.03
N GLY A 55 0.86 16.54 -0.29
CA GLY A 55 2.04 17.40 -0.34
C GLY A 55 3.15 16.96 0.62
N GLU A 56 2.98 15.78 1.26
CA GLU A 56 3.91 15.28 2.28
C GLU A 56 5.28 14.88 1.71
N ASP A 57 5.31 14.41 0.46
CA ASP A 57 6.54 13.93 -0.19
C ASP A 57 6.48 14.22 -1.71
N PRO A 58 7.48 14.92 -2.29
CA PRO A 58 7.49 15.24 -3.72
C PRO A 58 7.71 14.01 -4.61
N GLU A 59 8.33 12.94 -4.12
CA GLU A 59 8.55 11.69 -4.86
C GLU A 59 7.40 10.69 -4.65
N LEU A 60 6.75 10.74 -3.48
CA LEU A 60 5.58 9.92 -3.15
C LEU A 60 4.31 10.76 -2.98
N ALA A 61 3.95 11.50 -4.02
CA ALA A 61 2.92 12.54 -3.95
C ALA A 61 1.47 12.03 -3.82
N PHE A 62 1.20 10.71 -3.71
CA PHE A 62 -0.17 10.18 -3.68
C PHE A 62 -0.43 9.37 -2.43
N ARG A 63 -1.31 9.87 -1.56
CA ARG A 63 -1.80 9.11 -0.41
C ARG A 63 -2.93 8.17 -0.84
N ILE A 64 -2.68 6.88 -0.66
CA ILE A 64 -3.60 5.80 -0.96
C ILE A 64 -4.11 5.23 0.36
N GLU A 65 -5.42 5.18 0.51
CA GLU A 65 -6.09 4.52 1.62
C GLU A 65 -6.87 3.34 1.06
N GLY A 66 -6.76 2.19 1.72
CA GLY A 66 -7.38 0.97 1.25
C GLY A 66 -7.46 -0.10 2.32
N ARG A 67 -7.69 -1.32 1.86
CA ARG A 67 -7.61 -2.51 2.69
C ARG A 67 -6.83 -3.61 2.00
N PHE A 68 -6.08 -4.38 2.76
CA PHE A 68 -5.49 -5.59 2.24
C PHE A 68 -6.58 -6.60 1.86
N GLN A 69 -6.30 -7.44 0.86
CA GLN A 69 -7.17 -8.55 0.46
C GLN A 69 -6.41 -9.86 0.62
N ASN A 70 -7.09 -10.86 1.18
CA ASN A 70 -6.61 -12.23 1.30
C ASN A 70 -5.23 -12.36 2.00
N LEU A 71 -4.97 -11.56 3.05
CA LEU A 71 -3.76 -11.74 3.84
C LEU A 71 -3.75 -13.09 4.53
N THR A 72 -2.65 -13.82 4.39
CA THR A 72 -2.36 -14.92 5.30
C THR A 72 -2.04 -14.40 6.70
N ARG A 73 -2.02 -15.31 7.68
CA ARG A 73 -1.61 -14.97 9.04
C ARG A 73 -0.18 -14.43 9.07
N GLU A 74 0.77 -15.08 8.37
CA GLU A 74 2.16 -14.61 8.37
C GLU A 74 2.31 -13.24 7.70
N GLN A 75 1.58 -13.02 6.60
CA GLN A 75 1.56 -11.72 5.92
C GLN A 75 1.01 -10.61 6.81
N ARG A 76 -0.07 -10.88 7.55
CA ARG A 76 -0.64 -9.93 8.52
C ARG A 76 0.34 -9.61 9.64
N GLU A 77 0.96 -10.63 10.23
CA GLU A 77 1.98 -10.44 11.27
C GLU A 77 3.18 -9.65 10.75
N ARG A 78 3.59 -9.87 9.50
CA ARG A 78 4.69 -9.12 8.88
C ARG A 78 4.36 -7.64 8.73
N VAL A 79 3.21 -7.29 8.15
CA VAL A 79 2.84 -5.88 7.94
C VAL A 79 2.56 -5.15 9.26
N LEU A 80 2.23 -5.86 10.34
CA LEU A 80 2.03 -5.31 11.67
C LEU A 80 3.34 -5.06 12.43
N ARG A 81 4.40 -5.83 12.15
CA ARG A 81 5.71 -5.62 12.79
C ARG A 81 6.42 -4.36 12.32
N VAL A 82 6.00 -3.84 11.18
CA VAL A 82 6.70 -2.80 10.41
C VAL A 82 5.98 -1.45 10.42
N SER A 83 4.84 -1.39 11.09
CA SER A 83 3.91 -0.26 11.16
C SER A 83 3.87 0.37 12.54
#